data_AF-A0A973IWK4-F1
#
_entry.id   AF-A0A973IWK4-F1
#
_cell.length_a   1.000
_cell.length_b   1.000
_cell.length_c   1.000
_cell.angle_alpha   90.00
_cell.angle_beta   90.00
_cell.angle_gamma   90.00
#
_symmetry.space_group_name_H-M   'P 1'
#
loop_
_entity.id
_entity.type
_entity.pdbx_description
1 polymer ?
#
loop_
_entity_poly.entity_id
_entity_poly.type
_entity_poly.pdbx_seq_one_letter_code
_entity_poly.pdbx_strand_id
1 'polypeptide(L)'
;MIASEKFAQYAEYALQGMQLLFLKFSRDDEREADRLGVEYSSKIHYDAHKMADFFKVLQKMSLSESQGGVPTFLSTHPDPGDRYNSVNQKATEWQNTLQYSDWKINQESYLQMIDGIVYGEDPRQGYVEGNTFYHPEMKFRFSYPAGWQLENQPTQVVMAPQDGTALIVFTLASGQSLEAAAQSTIDQLGLTLQESKRTTVNGMPALATVCKQVSQNQSTGQQQSLQILSYYIDYNNSYYVFHGVSAEATFGNYFRIFEGTMTNFARLTDASKINVQPQRVQVRRVPRTGTFASVLSYYGIPQAKMTELALLNNLELTDQVEAGRLIKIVGK
;
A
#
# COMPACT_ATOMS: atom_id res chain seq x y z
N MET A 1 4.24 3.23 5.19
CA MET A 1 3.69 3.17 6.56
C MET A 1 4.37 2.06 7.33
N ILE A 2 4.57 2.30 8.63
CA ILE A 2 5.31 1.49 9.58
C ILE A 2 4.52 0.23 9.92
N ALA A 3 4.65 -0.78 9.09
CA ALA A 3 4.94 -2.10 9.61
C ALA A 3 6.28 -1.99 10.36
N SER A 4 6.31 -2.07 11.69
CA SER A 4 7.58 -1.99 12.45
C SER A 4 8.60 -3.00 11.91
N GLU A 5 9.91 -2.77 12.03
CA GLU A 5 10.91 -3.79 11.64
C GLU A 5 10.64 -5.16 12.32
N LYS A 6 9.99 -5.15 13.49
CA LYS A 6 9.46 -6.34 14.16
C LYS A 6 8.23 -6.93 13.44
N PHE A 7 7.28 -6.11 12.98
CA PHE A 7 6.18 -6.56 12.11
C PHE A 7 6.71 -7.19 10.82
N ALA A 8 7.72 -6.56 10.19
CA ALA A 8 8.36 -7.09 9.00
C ALA A 8 9.02 -8.44 9.31
N GLN A 9 9.75 -8.57 10.43
CA GLN A 9 10.33 -9.85 10.87
C GLN A 9 9.27 -10.91 11.18
N TYR A 10 8.17 -10.59 11.88
CA TYR A 10 7.12 -11.58 12.17
C TYR A 10 6.33 -12.01 10.92
N ALA A 11 6.07 -11.09 9.99
CA ALA A 11 5.49 -11.42 8.69
C ALA A 11 6.48 -12.21 7.80
N GLU A 12 7.77 -11.89 7.88
CA GLU A 12 8.89 -12.56 7.21
C GLU A 12 9.10 -14.00 7.70
N TYR A 13 8.86 -14.27 8.99
CA TYR A 13 8.92 -15.63 9.55
C TYR A 13 7.61 -16.42 9.43
N ALA A 14 6.44 -15.78 9.54
CA ALA A 14 5.14 -16.46 9.39
C ALA A 14 4.85 -16.90 7.93
N LEU A 15 5.51 -16.28 6.95
CA LEU A 15 5.18 -16.41 5.52
C LEU A 15 6.43 -16.61 4.64
N GLN A 16 7.42 -17.37 5.11
CA GLN A 16 8.63 -17.70 4.35
C GLN A 16 8.36 -18.39 2.98
N GLY A 17 7.12 -18.85 2.72
CA GLY A 17 6.66 -19.35 1.41
C GLY A 17 6.13 -18.28 0.43
N MET A 18 5.83 -17.05 0.87
CA MET A 18 5.35 -15.97 0.00
C MET A 18 6.44 -14.95 -0.40
N GLN A 19 7.60 -14.97 0.26
CA GLN A 19 8.70 -14.03 -0.02
C GLN A 19 9.39 -14.23 -1.38
N LEU A 20 9.29 -15.40 -2.01
CA LEU A 20 9.86 -15.65 -3.35
C LEU A 20 9.22 -14.82 -4.47
N LEU A 21 8.11 -14.11 -4.20
CA LEU A 21 7.48 -13.15 -5.11
C LEU A 21 7.98 -11.70 -4.95
N PHE A 22 8.81 -11.40 -3.94
CA PHE A 22 9.25 -10.04 -3.61
C PHE A 22 10.75 -9.86 -3.85
N LEU A 23 11.21 -10.09 -5.09
CA LEU A 23 12.55 -9.65 -5.49
C LEU A 23 12.62 -8.12 -5.32
N LYS A 24 13.33 -7.68 -4.28
CA LYS A 24 13.65 -6.26 -4.07
C LYS A 24 14.59 -5.84 -5.21
N PHE A 25 14.21 -4.82 -5.96
CA PHE A 25 15.11 -4.19 -6.92
C PHE A 25 16.35 -3.65 -6.18
N SER A 26 17.52 -3.87 -6.76
CA SER A 26 18.78 -3.38 -6.21
C SER A 26 18.93 -1.87 -6.47
N ARG A 27 19.78 -1.20 -5.69
CA ARG A 27 20.12 0.21 -5.93
C ARG A 27 20.74 0.42 -7.32
N ASP A 28 21.36 -0.60 -7.90
CA ASP A 28 21.93 -0.53 -9.24
C ASP A 28 20.85 -0.64 -10.31
N ASP A 29 19.80 -1.43 -10.08
CA ASP A 29 18.63 -1.53 -10.96
C ASP A 29 17.96 -0.15 -11.10
N GLU A 30 17.87 0.61 -10.01
CA GLU A 30 17.30 1.96 -10.02
C GLU A 30 18.13 2.98 -10.80
N ARG A 31 19.46 2.94 -10.62
CA ARG A 31 20.38 3.82 -11.36
C ARG A 31 20.37 3.50 -12.85
N GLU A 32 20.25 2.21 -13.19
CA GLU A 32 20.08 1.79 -14.57
C GLU A 32 18.75 2.28 -15.13
N ALA A 33 17.66 2.12 -14.38
CA ALA A 33 16.34 2.62 -14.78
C ALA A 33 16.35 4.14 -15.02
N ASP A 34 17.00 4.93 -14.15
CA ASP A 34 17.15 6.38 -14.35
C ASP A 34 17.94 6.68 -15.62
N ARG A 35 19.09 6.01 -15.82
CA ARG A 35 19.94 6.22 -16.99
C ARG A 35 19.16 5.92 -18.28
N LEU A 36 18.45 4.81 -18.32
CA LEU A 36 17.62 4.40 -19.45
C LEU A 36 16.43 5.36 -19.66
N GLY A 37 15.78 5.81 -18.59
CA GLY A 37 14.70 6.79 -18.65
C GLY A 37 15.13 8.12 -19.27
N VAL A 38 16.31 8.64 -18.89
CA VAL A 38 16.91 9.84 -19.51
C VAL A 38 17.21 9.60 -20.99
N GLU A 39 17.85 8.47 -21.32
CA GLU A 39 18.21 8.12 -22.69
C GLU A 39 16.98 8.03 -23.59
N TYR A 40 15.96 7.27 -23.18
CA TYR A 40 14.76 7.05 -23.97
C TYR A 40 14.00 8.36 -24.18
N SER A 41 13.76 9.12 -23.11
CA SER A 41 13.06 10.41 -23.17
C SER A 41 13.78 11.39 -24.09
N SER A 42 15.10 11.45 -24.01
CA SER A 42 15.90 12.35 -24.84
C SER A 42 15.83 11.96 -26.33
N LYS A 43 15.95 10.66 -26.64
CA LYS A 43 15.84 10.15 -28.03
C LYS A 43 14.49 10.41 -28.68
N ILE A 44 13.43 10.57 -27.90
CA ILE A 44 12.09 10.93 -28.41
C ILE A 44 11.77 12.43 -28.30
N HIS A 45 12.79 13.28 -28.14
CA HIS A 45 12.71 14.74 -28.07
C HIS A 45 12.01 15.32 -26.82
N TYR A 46 11.95 14.58 -25.71
CA TYR A 46 11.46 15.14 -24.44
C TYR A 46 12.59 15.70 -23.58
N ASP A 47 12.32 16.77 -22.85
CA ASP A 47 13.26 17.35 -21.90
C ASP A 47 13.42 16.45 -20.66
N ALA A 48 14.45 15.60 -20.67
CA ALA A 48 14.72 14.65 -19.59
C ALA A 48 15.10 15.32 -18.25
N HIS A 49 15.43 16.63 -18.23
CA HIS A 49 15.65 17.34 -16.96
C HIS A 49 14.40 17.34 -16.08
N LYS A 50 13.19 17.26 -16.67
CA LYS A 50 11.93 17.20 -15.92
C LYS A 50 11.78 15.93 -15.11
N MET A 51 12.51 14.86 -15.44
CA MET A 51 12.56 13.66 -14.62
C MET A 51 13.22 13.94 -13.26
N ALA A 52 14.12 14.93 -13.18
CA ALA A 52 14.76 15.30 -11.92
C ALA A 52 13.77 15.92 -10.92
N ASP A 53 12.71 16.59 -11.39
CA ASP A 53 11.72 17.22 -10.51
C ASP A 53 10.95 16.20 -9.65
N PHE A 54 10.86 14.93 -10.09
CA PHE A 54 10.33 13.83 -9.27
C PHE A 54 11.13 13.65 -7.97
N PHE A 55 12.46 13.67 -8.04
CA PHE A 55 13.31 13.50 -6.85
C PHE A 55 13.20 14.66 -5.87
N LYS A 56 12.93 15.89 -6.35
CA LYS A 56 12.62 17.02 -5.47
C LYS A 56 11.34 16.77 -4.67
N VAL A 57 10.30 16.23 -5.31
CA VAL A 57 9.04 15.90 -4.62
C VAL A 57 9.29 14.82 -3.57
N LEU A 58 10.06 13.78 -3.89
CA LEU A 58 10.45 12.75 -2.92
C LEU A 58 11.21 13.32 -1.72
N GLN A 59 12.12 14.27 -1.95
CA GLN A 59 12.84 14.98 -0.89
C GLN A 59 11.89 15.85 -0.03
N LYS A 60 10.90 16.51 -0.63
CA LYS A 60 9.88 17.26 0.14
C LYS A 60 8.99 16.34 0.97
N MET A 61 8.63 15.17 0.44
CA MET A 61 7.89 14.14 1.19
C MET A 61 8.68 13.67 2.39
N SER A 62 9.98 13.39 2.22
CA SER A 62 10.83 12.91 3.32
C SER A 62 11.01 13.91 4.45
N LEU A 63 11.10 15.20 4.12
CA LEU A 63 11.19 16.26 5.11
C LEU A 63 9.86 16.50 5.83
N SER A 64 8.73 16.34 5.14
CA SER A 64 7.39 16.52 5.74
C SER A 64 7.02 15.40 6.73
N GLU A 65 7.50 14.18 6.50
CA GLU A 65 7.30 13.05 7.41
C GLU A 65 8.24 13.05 8.62
N SER A 66 9.21 13.98 8.71
CA SER A 66 10.11 14.12 9.88
C SER A 66 9.41 14.51 11.21
N GLN A 67 8.08 14.70 11.19
CA GLN A 67 7.21 14.74 12.38
C GLN A 67 6.54 13.38 12.71
N GLY A 68 7.03 12.24 12.19
CA GLY A 68 6.55 10.92 12.64
C GLY A 68 6.75 9.69 11.73
N GLY A 69 7.49 9.76 10.63
CA GLY A 69 7.77 8.61 9.77
C GLY A 69 9.00 8.81 8.88
N VAL A 70 9.81 7.77 8.70
CA VAL A 70 10.78 7.73 7.60
C VAL A 70 10.02 7.23 6.36
N PRO A 71 10.11 7.88 5.20
CA PRO A 71 9.45 7.39 3.99
C PRO A 71 9.96 6.00 3.66
N THR A 72 9.05 5.06 3.48
CA THR A 72 9.35 3.68 3.08
C THR A 72 10.23 3.64 1.82
N PHE A 73 10.10 4.66 0.95
CA PHE A 73 10.96 4.86 -0.22
C PHE A 73 12.46 4.99 0.17
N LEU A 74 12.82 5.75 1.21
CA LEU A 74 14.23 5.95 1.59
C LEU A 74 14.86 4.76 2.33
N SER A 75 14.04 3.85 2.87
CA SER A 75 14.54 2.63 3.51
C SER A 75 14.96 1.56 2.49
N THR A 76 14.42 1.62 1.26
CA THR A 76 14.71 0.64 0.19
C THR A 76 15.35 1.24 -1.05
N HIS A 77 15.35 2.56 -1.22
CA HIS A 77 15.87 3.29 -2.40
C HIS A 77 17.01 4.26 -2.01
N PRO A 78 18.00 4.54 -2.91
CA PRO A 78 19.12 5.43 -2.64
C PRO A 78 18.71 6.90 -2.47
N ASP A 79 19.62 7.71 -1.90
CA ASP A 79 19.41 9.14 -1.62
C ASP A 79 18.88 9.89 -2.87
N PRO A 80 17.72 10.58 -2.78
CA PRO A 80 17.15 11.33 -3.90
C PRO A 80 18.05 12.44 -4.46
N GLY A 81 18.94 13.01 -3.64
CA GLY A 81 19.80 14.13 -4.01
C GLY A 81 20.86 13.77 -5.05
N ASP A 82 21.52 12.62 -4.90
CA ASP A 82 22.52 12.14 -5.87
C ASP A 82 21.86 11.79 -7.21
N ARG A 83 20.65 11.23 -7.17
CA ARG A 83 19.87 10.89 -8.38
C ARG A 83 19.42 12.15 -9.12
N TYR A 84 18.98 13.18 -8.40
CA TYR A 84 18.63 14.49 -8.97
C TYR A 84 19.78 15.07 -9.82
N ASN A 85 20.99 15.10 -9.25
CA ASN A 85 22.16 15.65 -9.95
C ASN A 85 22.56 14.78 -11.14
N SER A 86 22.59 13.45 -10.96
CA SER A 86 22.93 12.48 -12.01
C SER A 86 21.99 12.58 -13.22
N VAL A 87 20.67 12.67 -12.98
CA VAL A 87 19.68 12.81 -14.05
C VAL A 87 19.86 14.10 -14.83
N ASN A 88 20.08 15.24 -14.16
CA ASN A 88 20.33 16.51 -14.83
C ASN A 88 21.62 16.47 -15.67
N GLN A 89 22.70 15.92 -15.13
CA GLN A 89 23.97 15.79 -15.86
C GLN A 89 23.78 14.95 -17.12
N LYS A 90 23.17 13.76 -17.00
CA LYS A 90 22.92 12.86 -18.14
C LYS A 90 21.98 13.47 -19.17
N ALA A 91 20.96 14.20 -18.73
CA ALA A 91 20.05 14.90 -19.63
C ALA A 91 20.82 15.94 -20.45
N THR A 92 21.69 16.74 -19.81
CA THR A 92 22.56 17.70 -20.51
C THR A 92 23.50 17.01 -21.51
N GLU A 93 24.14 15.88 -21.12
CA GLU A 93 25.00 15.09 -22.01
C GLU A 93 24.25 14.61 -23.26
N TRP A 94 23.02 14.10 -23.08
CA TRP A 94 22.17 13.67 -24.20
C TRP A 94 21.73 14.84 -25.09
N GLN A 95 21.36 15.99 -24.50
CA GLN A 95 20.98 17.16 -25.30
C GLN A 95 22.15 17.67 -26.15
N ASN A 96 23.36 17.70 -25.59
CA ASN A 96 24.57 18.07 -26.32
C ASN A 96 24.93 17.08 -27.43
N THR A 97 24.59 15.80 -27.25
CA THR A 97 24.87 14.73 -28.22
C THR A 97 23.85 14.73 -29.37
N LEU A 98 22.57 14.90 -29.07
CA LEU A 98 21.48 14.82 -30.05
C LEU A 98 21.26 16.16 -30.78
N GLN A 99 21.58 17.28 -30.14
CA GLN A 99 21.54 18.63 -30.71
C GLN A 99 20.20 19.01 -31.35
N TYR A 100 19.09 18.49 -30.81
CA TYR A 100 17.76 18.92 -31.22
C TYR A 100 17.53 20.39 -30.86
N SER A 101 16.83 21.11 -31.74
CA SER A 101 16.53 22.54 -31.58
C SER A 101 15.36 22.82 -30.65
N ASP A 102 14.56 21.81 -30.30
CA ASP A 102 13.40 21.92 -29.42
C ASP A 102 13.26 20.64 -28.56
N TRP A 103 12.90 20.83 -27.28
CA TRP A 103 12.73 19.79 -26.29
C TRP A 103 11.35 19.88 -25.66
N LYS A 104 10.54 18.85 -25.86
CA LYS A 104 9.14 18.80 -25.42
C LYS A 104 9.05 18.61 -23.91
N ILE A 105 8.23 19.43 -23.26
CA ILE A 105 7.81 19.21 -21.87
C ILE A 105 6.38 18.66 -21.83
N ASN A 106 5.47 19.19 -22.67
CA ASN A 106 4.06 18.76 -22.78
C ASN A 106 3.27 18.72 -21.45
N GLN A 107 3.58 19.62 -20.51
CA GLN A 107 2.97 19.62 -19.18
C GLN A 107 1.43 19.69 -19.20
N GLU A 108 0.84 20.55 -20.03
CA GLU A 108 -0.63 20.65 -20.09
C GLU A 108 -1.29 19.37 -20.60
N SER A 109 -0.72 18.77 -21.65
CA SER A 109 -1.20 17.50 -22.21
C SER A 109 -1.12 16.37 -21.17
N TYR A 110 0.01 16.28 -20.46
CA TYR A 110 0.15 15.33 -19.34
C TYR A 110 -0.89 15.57 -18.24
N LEU A 111 -1.10 16.82 -17.81
CA LEU A 111 -2.08 17.14 -16.79
C LEU A 111 -3.50 16.75 -17.23
N GLN A 112 -3.86 16.95 -18.50
CA GLN A 112 -5.14 16.50 -19.04
C GLN A 112 -5.28 14.97 -19.04
N MET A 113 -4.21 14.22 -19.34
CA MET A 113 -4.24 12.76 -19.32
C MET A 113 -4.47 12.17 -17.93
N ILE A 114 -4.02 12.87 -16.88
CA ILE A 114 -4.22 12.43 -15.50
C ILE A 114 -5.50 12.99 -14.86
N ASP A 115 -6.30 13.78 -15.58
CA ASP A 115 -7.58 14.27 -15.07
C ASP A 115 -8.55 13.08 -14.90
N GLY A 116 -9.07 12.92 -13.69
CA GLY A 116 -9.99 11.84 -13.34
C GLY A 116 -9.33 10.55 -12.87
N ILE A 117 -7.99 10.43 -12.81
CA ILE A 117 -7.37 9.25 -12.19
C ILE A 117 -7.72 9.18 -10.71
N VAL A 118 -7.81 7.97 -10.16
CA VAL A 118 -8.05 7.78 -8.73
C VAL A 118 -6.88 8.36 -7.93
N TYR A 119 -7.20 9.06 -6.85
CA TYR A 119 -6.24 9.61 -5.91
C TYR A 119 -6.37 8.90 -4.56
N GLY A 120 -5.28 8.29 -4.10
CA GLY A 120 -5.28 7.44 -2.91
C GLY A 120 -5.85 6.05 -3.18
N GLU A 121 -6.34 5.39 -2.13
CA GLU A 121 -6.95 4.07 -2.22
C GLU A 121 -8.23 4.09 -3.07
N ASP A 122 -8.35 3.18 -4.03
CA ASP A 122 -9.63 2.91 -4.68
C ASP A 122 -10.48 2.09 -3.70
N PRO A 123 -11.57 2.65 -3.13
CA PRO A 123 -12.33 1.94 -2.13
C PRO A 123 -12.98 0.66 -2.66
N ARG A 124 -13.04 0.46 -3.99
CA ARG A 124 -13.48 -0.80 -4.60
C ARG A 124 -12.56 -1.98 -4.27
N GLN A 125 -11.26 -1.71 -4.07
CA GLN A 125 -10.23 -2.67 -3.68
C GLN A 125 -10.16 -2.88 -2.16
N GLY A 126 -11.08 -2.28 -1.41
CA GLY A 126 -11.07 -2.32 0.04
C GLY A 126 -10.82 -0.95 0.65
N TYR A 127 -11.54 -0.64 1.74
CA TYR A 127 -11.28 0.55 2.53
C TYR A 127 -11.66 0.35 3.98
N VAL A 128 -11.16 1.25 4.82
CA VAL A 128 -11.43 1.26 6.25
C VAL A 128 -12.29 2.47 6.61
N GLU A 129 -13.30 2.24 7.44
CA GLU A 129 -14.01 3.28 8.16
C GLU A 129 -14.18 2.85 9.62
N GLY A 130 -13.60 3.62 10.55
CA GLY A 130 -13.47 3.19 11.95
C GLY A 130 -12.53 1.98 12.07
N ASN A 131 -12.97 0.92 12.74
CA ASN A 131 -12.26 -0.35 12.87
C ASN A 131 -12.87 -1.45 11.98
N THR A 132 -13.53 -1.07 10.88
CA THR A 132 -14.16 -2.02 9.96
C THR A 132 -13.57 -1.86 8.57
N PHE A 133 -13.13 -2.99 8.02
CA PHE A 133 -12.74 -3.13 6.62
C PHE A 133 -13.96 -3.50 5.78
N TYR A 134 -14.10 -2.87 4.63
CA TYR A 134 -15.18 -3.09 3.67
C TYR A 134 -14.60 -3.38 2.30
N HIS A 135 -15.12 -4.38 1.60
CA HIS A 135 -14.79 -4.65 0.21
C HIS A 135 -16.04 -4.55 -0.68
N PRO A 136 -16.27 -3.44 -1.39
CA PRO A 136 -17.47 -3.20 -2.19
C PRO A 136 -17.73 -4.22 -3.30
N GLU A 137 -16.69 -4.61 -4.05
CA GLU A 137 -16.85 -5.51 -5.20
C GLU A 137 -17.12 -6.96 -4.76
N MET A 138 -16.27 -7.49 -3.88
CA MET A 138 -16.45 -8.83 -3.29
C MET A 138 -17.57 -8.90 -2.24
N LYS A 139 -18.13 -7.76 -1.82
CA LYS A 139 -19.28 -7.63 -0.90
C LYS A 139 -19.08 -8.35 0.44
N PHE A 140 -17.95 -8.12 1.10
CA PHE A 140 -17.76 -8.54 2.49
C PHE A 140 -17.25 -7.39 3.36
N ARG A 141 -17.33 -7.61 4.67
CA ARG A 141 -16.75 -6.75 5.69
C ARG A 141 -16.29 -7.57 6.89
N PHE A 142 -15.35 -7.02 7.64
CA PHE A 142 -14.97 -7.52 8.97
C PHE A 142 -14.43 -6.37 9.81
N SER A 143 -14.55 -6.48 11.13
CA SER A 143 -13.94 -5.54 12.07
C SER A 143 -12.65 -6.11 12.63
N TYR A 144 -11.66 -5.25 12.84
CA TYR A 144 -10.35 -5.65 13.37
C TYR A 144 -10.12 -5.00 14.74
N PRO A 145 -9.15 -5.50 15.54
CA PRO A 145 -9.00 -5.05 16.91
C PRO A 145 -8.64 -3.56 17.03
N ALA A 146 -9.16 -2.89 18.06
CA ALA A 146 -8.84 -1.51 18.32
C ALA A 146 -7.32 -1.33 18.61
N GLY A 147 -6.74 -0.25 18.08
CA GLY A 147 -5.31 0.04 18.23
C GLY A 147 -4.38 -0.79 17.33
N TRP A 148 -4.91 -1.75 16.58
CA TRP A 148 -4.15 -2.46 15.55
C TRP A 148 -4.07 -1.62 14.29
N GLN A 149 -2.96 -1.74 13.58
CA GLN A 149 -2.78 -1.18 12.26
C GLN A 149 -3.29 -2.18 11.22
N LEU A 150 -3.84 -1.68 10.12
CA LEU A 150 -4.31 -2.48 8.99
C LEU A 150 -3.64 -1.98 7.71
N GLU A 151 -3.10 -2.90 6.93
CA GLU A 151 -2.57 -2.66 5.60
C GLU A 151 -3.38 -3.45 4.57
N ASN A 152 -3.95 -2.75 3.58
CA ASN A 152 -4.69 -3.36 2.47
C ASN A 152 -3.73 -3.54 1.29
N GLN A 153 -3.53 -4.78 0.87
CA GLN A 153 -2.69 -5.13 -0.28
C GLN A 153 -3.56 -5.84 -1.34
N PRO A 154 -3.14 -5.85 -2.62
CA PRO A 154 -3.97 -6.40 -3.71
C PRO A 154 -4.45 -7.85 -3.50
N THR A 155 -3.69 -8.66 -2.77
CA THR A 155 -3.99 -10.09 -2.53
C THR A 155 -4.28 -10.43 -1.08
N GLN A 156 -4.15 -9.48 -0.14
CA GLN A 156 -4.30 -9.76 1.28
C GLN A 156 -4.55 -8.50 2.12
N VAL A 157 -5.16 -8.68 3.28
CA VAL A 157 -5.26 -7.64 4.31
C VAL A 157 -4.51 -8.09 5.54
N VAL A 158 -3.57 -7.27 6.00
CA VAL A 158 -2.70 -7.58 7.14
C VAL A 158 -3.02 -6.67 8.30
N MET A 159 -3.13 -7.23 9.50
CA MET A 159 -3.40 -6.48 10.72
C MET A 159 -2.42 -6.87 11.82
N ALA A 160 -1.93 -5.90 12.59
CA ALA A 160 -1.06 -6.18 13.74
C ALA A 160 -1.12 -5.09 14.82
N PRO A 161 -0.79 -5.43 16.09
CA PRO A 161 -0.54 -4.45 17.13
C PRO A 161 0.77 -3.69 16.84
N GLN A 162 0.90 -2.49 17.41
CA GLN A 162 2.09 -1.64 17.23
C GLN A 162 3.40 -2.32 17.67
N ASP A 163 3.33 -3.20 18.66
CA ASP A 163 4.50 -3.92 19.19
C ASP A 163 4.95 -5.11 18.31
N GLY A 164 4.16 -5.48 17.30
CA GLY A 164 4.43 -6.57 16.38
C GLY A 164 4.36 -7.98 16.97
N THR A 165 3.78 -8.17 18.16
CA THR A 165 3.80 -9.48 18.85
C THR A 165 2.80 -10.51 18.32
N ALA A 166 1.91 -10.09 17.42
CA ALA A 166 0.92 -10.92 16.75
C ALA A 166 0.61 -10.39 15.35
N LEU A 167 -0.04 -11.22 14.54
CA LEU A 167 -0.43 -10.90 13.17
C LEU A 167 -1.80 -11.52 12.87
N ILE A 168 -2.66 -10.81 12.15
CA ILE A 168 -3.79 -11.41 11.44
C ILE A 168 -3.60 -11.16 9.95
N VAL A 169 -3.63 -12.20 9.14
CA VAL A 169 -3.61 -12.12 7.68
C VAL A 169 -4.94 -12.62 7.15
N PHE A 170 -5.61 -11.82 6.33
CA PHE A 170 -6.81 -12.20 5.59
C PHE A 170 -6.47 -12.34 4.11
N THR A 171 -6.77 -13.49 3.52
CA THR A 171 -6.46 -13.79 2.11
C THR A 171 -7.45 -14.81 1.54
N LEU A 172 -7.22 -15.25 0.30
CA LEU A 172 -7.93 -16.35 -0.34
C LEU A 172 -7.08 -17.63 -0.24
N ALA A 173 -7.72 -18.73 0.15
CA ALA A 173 -7.14 -20.06 0.14
C ALA A 173 -7.53 -20.81 -1.15
N SER A 174 -6.59 -21.56 -1.68
CA SER A 174 -6.80 -22.43 -2.84
C SER A 174 -7.34 -23.79 -2.41
N GLY A 175 -8.44 -24.25 -3.01
CA GLY A 175 -9.01 -25.56 -2.72
C GLY A 175 -10.35 -25.77 -3.40
N GLN A 176 -10.83 -27.01 -3.40
CA GLN A 176 -12.18 -27.36 -3.90
C GLN A 176 -13.21 -27.53 -2.79
N SER A 177 -12.76 -27.57 -1.53
CA SER A 177 -13.57 -27.61 -0.31
C SER A 177 -12.84 -26.86 0.81
N LEU A 178 -13.52 -26.59 1.93
CA LEU A 178 -12.89 -26.05 3.14
C LEU A 178 -11.73 -26.93 3.62
N GLU A 179 -11.90 -28.25 3.59
CA GLU A 179 -10.86 -29.20 3.98
C GLU A 179 -9.67 -29.17 3.03
N ALA A 180 -9.93 -29.12 1.71
CA ALA A 180 -8.86 -29.05 0.71
C ALA A 180 -8.10 -27.71 0.82
N ALA A 181 -8.79 -26.62 1.10
CA ALA A 181 -8.20 -25.31 1.32
C ALA A 181 -7.30 -25.28 2.57
N ALA A 182 -7.77 -25.87 3.67
CA ALA A 182 -6.99 -26.01 4.88
C ALA A 182 -5.77 -26.91 4.67
N GLN A 183 -5.94 -28.07 4.04
CA GLN A 183 -4.85 -29.00 3.76
C GLN A 183 -3.78 -28.37 2.86
N SER A 184 -4.19 -27.69 1.78
CA SER A 184 -3.25 -26.98 0.89
C SER A 184 -2.41 -25.96 1.65
N THR A 185 -3.03 -25.22 2.57
CA THR A 185 -2.32 -24.21 3.37
C THR A 185 -1.37 -24.85 4.37
N ILE A 186 -1.80 -25.93 5.03
CA ILE A 186 -1.00 -26.71 5.97
C ILE A 186 0.25 -27.27 5.27
N ASP A 187 0.08 -27.86 4.09
CA ASP A 187 1.18 -28.44 3.32
C ASP A 187 2.14 -27.36 2.80
N GLN A 188 1.60 -26.28 2.23
CA GLN A 188 2.41 -25.18 1.67
C GLN A 188 3.27 -24.47 2.73
N LEU A 189 2.75 -24.32 3.95
CA LEU A 189 3.42 -23.62 5.04
C LEU A 189 4.17 -24.55 6.00
N GLY A 190 4.13 -25.87 5.78
CA GLY A 190 4.77 -26.85 6.65
C GLY A 190 4.21 -26.84 8.07
N LEU A 191 2.89 -26.72 8.22
CA LEU A 191 2.22 -26.63 9.51
C LEU A 191 1.90 -28.02 10.08
N THR A 192 1.91 -28.12 11.40
CA THR A 192 1.39 -29.30 12.11
C THR A 192 -0.01 -29.01 12.64
N LEU A 193 -1.02 -29.70 12.12
CA LEU A 193 -2.40 -29.58 12.59
C LEU A 193 -2.54 -30.13 14.03
N GLN A 194 -3.14 -29.34 14.93
CA GLN A 194 -3.42 -29.73 16.32
C GLN A 194 -4.92 -29.94 16.55
N GLU A 195 -5.74 -29.02 16.06
CA GLU A 195 -7.19 -29.05 16.20
C GLU A 195 -7.86 -28.66 14.88
N SER A 196 -9.02 -29.26 14.60
CA SER A 196 -9.88 -28.89 13.47
C SER A 196 -11.34 -28.99 13.87
N LYS A 197 -12.14 -27.99 13.51
CA LYS A 197 -13.56 -27.89 13.88
C LYS A 197 -14.38 -27.26 12.76
N ARG A 198 -15.37 -27.99 12.25
CA ARG A 198 -16.42 -27.41 11.40
C ARG A 198 -17.32 -26.48 12.22
N THR A 199 -17.62 -25.32 11.67
CA THR A 199 -18.42 -24.28 12.32
C THR A 199 -19.15 -23.44 11.27
N THR A 200 -19.78 -22.35 11.72
CA THR A 200 -20.30 -21.32 10.83
C THR A 200 -19.82 -19.94 11.27
N VAL A 201 -19.66 -19.03 10.32
CA VAL A 201 -19.35 -17.62 10.55
C VAL A 201 -20.48 -16.80 9.93
N ASN A 202 -21.33 -16.19 10.77
CA ASN A 202 -22.50 -15.42 10.31
C ASN A 202 -23.36 -16.16 9.25
N GLY A 203 -23.58 -17.46 9.48
CA GLY A 203 -24.37 -18.33 8.59
C GLY A 203 -23.60 -18.91 7.39
N MET A 204 -22.33 -18.55 7.21
CA MET A 204 -21.45 -19.12 6.17
C MET A 204 -20.76 -20.39 6.71
N PRO A 205 -20.71 -21.49 5.94
CA PRO A 205 -19.94 -22.67 6.31
C PRO A 205 -18.47 -22.31 6.53
N ALA A 206 -17.87 -22.83 7.59
CA ALA A 206 -16.49 -22.54 7.93
C ALA A 206 -15.78 -23.74 8.56
N LEU A 207 -14.45 -23.74 8.45
CA LEU A 207 -13.54 -24.68 9.11
C LEU A 207 -12.53 -23.88 9.93
N ALA A 208 -12.49 -24.12 11.23
CA ALA A 208 -11.49 -23.56 12.11
C ALA A 208 -10.38 -24.59 12.33
N THR A 209 -9.12 -24.17 12.26
CA THR A 209 -7.97 -25.02 12.59
C THR A 209 -7.03 -24.32 13.57
N VAL A 210 -6.42 -25.09 14.45
CA VAL A 210 -5.25 -24.64 15.23
C VAL A 210 -4.06 -25.45 14.76
N CYS A 211 -3.03 -24.75 14.29
CA CYS A 211 -1.81 -25.35 13.81
C CYS A 211 -0.59 -24.81 14.58
N LYS A 212 0.49 -25.58 14.54
CA LYS A 212 1.79 -25.21 15.08
C LYS A 212 2.82 -25.16 13.96
N GLN A 213 3.71 -24.19 14.00
CA GLN A 213 4.88 -24.11 13.11
C GLN A 213 6.13 -24.00 13.97
N VAL A 214 7.14 -24.79 13.65
CA VAL A 214 8.41 -24.80 14.36
C VAL A 214 9.52 -24.54 13.37
N SER A 215 10.20 -23.42 13.53
CA SER A 215 11.28 -22.99 12.65
C SER A 215 12.56 -22.86 13.45
N GLN A 216 13.69 -23.19 12.82
CA GLN A 216 15.01 -23.02 13.44
C GLN A 216 15.77 -21.91 12.72
N ASN A 217 16.24 -20.92 13.47
CA ASN A 217 17.10 -19.90 12.91
C ASN A 217 18.44 -20.55 12.51
N GLN A 218 18.75 -20.54 11.21
CA GLN A 218 19.96 -21.18 10.67
C GLN A 218 21.27 -20.53 11.16
N SER A 219 21.22 -19.28 11.62
CA SER A 219 22.40 -18.54 12.10
C SER A 219 22.63 -18.66 13.61
N THR A 220 21.57 -18.70 14.42
CA THR A 220 21.68 -18.74 15.90
C THR A 220 21.34 -20.11 16.49
N GLY A 221 20.80 -21.03 15.69
CA GLY A 221 20.29 -22.32 16.14
C GLY A 221 19.03 -22.23 17.01
N GLN A 222 18.53 -21.02 17.29
CA GLN A 222 17.35 -20.82 18.13
C GLN A 222 16.10 -21.35 17.45
N GLN A 223 15.36 -22.16 18.19
CA GLN A 223 14.07 -22.68 17.78
C GLN A 223 12.99 -21.67 18.14
N GLN A 224 12.17 -21.31 17.16
CA GLN A 224 10.98 -20.49 17.35
C GLN A 224 9.74 -21.34 17.08
N SER A 225 8.75 -21.17 17.93
CA SER A 225 7.49 -21.91 17.88
C SER A 225 6.34 -20.93 17.77
N LEU A 226 5.60 -21.03 16.68
CA LEU A 226 4.42 -20.22 16.39
C LEU A 226 3.17 -21.07 16.50
N GLN A 227 2.09 -20.44 16.94
CA GLN A 227 0.76 -21.04 16.93
C GLN A 227 -0.17 -20.20 16.06
N ILE A 228 -0.97 -20.89 15.26
CA ILE A 228 -1.77 -20.29 14.18
C ILE A 228 -3.22 -20.74 14.36
N LEU A 229 -4.12 -19.78 14.60
CA LEU A 229 -5.57 -19.99 14.47
C LEU A 229 -5.98 -19.61 13.05
N SER A 230 -6.63 -20.53 12.33
CA SER A 230 -7.16 -20.23 11.00
C SER A 230 -8.67 -20.43 10.94
N TYR A 231 -9.36 -19.54 10.25
CA TYR A 231 -10.78 -19.68 9.91
C TYR A 231 -10.94 -19.60 8.40
N TYR A 232 -11.21 -20.74 7.77
CA TYR A 232 -11.56 -20.85 6.36
C TYR A 232 -13.08 -20.69 6.24
N ILE A 233 -13.55 -19.80 5.38
CA ILE A 233 -14.94 -19.39 5.25
C ILE A 233 -15.35 -19.54 3.78
N ASP A 234 -16.38 -20.35 3.53
CA ASP A 234 -16.98 -20.48 2.20
C ASP A 234 -17.92 -19.30 1.97
N TYR A 235 -17.54 -18.43 1.03
CA TYR A 235 -18.36 -17.33 0.60
C TYR A 235 -18.36 -17.23 -0.93
N ASN A 236 -19.53 -17.47 -1.54
CA ASN A 236 -19.73 -17.48 -2.99
C ASN A 236 -18.75 -18.43 -3.72
N ASN A 237 -18.56 -19.65 -3.18
CA ASN A 237 -17.67 -20.68 -3.74
C ASN A 237 -16.19 -20.27 -3.78
N SER A 238 -15.81 -19.25 -2.99
CA SER A 238 -14.43 -18.85 -2.73
C SER A 238 -14.13 -19.07 -1.25
N TYR A 239 -12.92 -19.55 -0.95
CA TYR A 239 -12.50 -19.85 0.42
C TYR A 239 -11.66 -18.70 0.95
N TYR A 240 -12.30 -17.78 1.66
CA TYR A 240 -11.59 -16.72 2.37
C TYR A 240 -11.01 -17.29 3.65
N VAL A 241 -9.80 -16.88 4.01
CA VAL A 241 -9.13 -17.37 5.21
C VAL A 241 -8.54 -16.22 6.00
N PHE A 242 -8.73 -16.29 7.32
CA PHE A 242 -7.93 -15.53 8.27
C PHE A 242 -6.90 -16.46 8.93
N HIS A 243 -5.68 -15.96 9.12
CA HIS A 243 -4.64 -16.59 9.93
C HIS A 243 -4.23 -15.64 11.05
N GLY A 244 -4.50 -16.01 12.29
CA GLY A 244 -4.04 -15.33 13.50
C GLY A 244 -2.79 -16.01 14.02
N VAL A 245 -1.66 -15.32 14.02
CA VAL A 245 -0.34 -15.86 14.31
C VAL A 245 0.28 -15.14 15.50
N SER A 246 0.83 -15.89 16.45
CA SER A 246 1.67 -15.35 17.52
C SER A 246 2.70 -16.39 17.96
N ALA A 247 3.63 -15.99 18.83
CA ALA A 247 4.45 -16.95 19.56
C ALA A 247 3.56 -17.89 20.39
N GLU A 248 3.90 -19.18 20.43
CA GLU A 248 3.15 -20.22 21.17
C GLU A 248 2.94 -19.83 22.63
N ALA A 249 3.97 -19.27 23.28
CA ALA A 249 3.90 -18.84 24.68
C ALA A 249 2.86 -17.75 24.97
N THR A 250 2.46 -16.97 23.97
CA THR A 250 1.54 -15.83 24.10
C THR A 250 0.19 -16.06 23.40
N PHE A 251 0.03 -17.18 22.71
CA PHE A 251 -1.16 -17.45 21.88
C PHE A 251 -2.46 -17.45 22.68
N GLY A 252 -2.44 -17.96 23.93
CA GLY A 252 -3.61 -17.91 24.82
C GLY A 252 -4.15 -16.49 25.05
N ASN A 253 -3.28 -15.47 25.02
CA ASN A 253 -3.68 -14.06 25.18
C ASN A 253 -4.34 -13.51 23.89
N TYR A 254 -3.91 -14.01 22.73
CA TYR A 254 -4.39 -13.56 21.42
C TYR A 254 -5.58 -14.35 20.87
N PHE A 255 -5.81 -15.58 21.35
CA PHE A 255 -6.84 -16.48 20.80
C PHE A 255 -8.20 -15.80 20.65
N ARG A 256 -8.68 -15.12 21.70
CA ARG A 256 -9.98 -14.43 21.67
C ARG A 256 -10.01 -13.22 20.75
N ILE A 257 -8.87 -12.53 20.61
CA ILE A 257 -8.72 -11.38 19.71
C ILE A 257 -8.78 -11.85 18.26
N PHE A 258 -8.06 -12.93 17.94
CA PHE A 258 -8.12 -13.59 16.65
C PHE A 258 -9.54 -14.07 16.34
N GLU A 259 -10.12 -14.90 17.20
CA GLU A 259 -11.47 -15.46 17.03
C GLU A 259 -12.52 -14.36 16.83
N GLY A 260 -12.48 -13.29 17.62
CA GLY A 260 -13.43 -12.17 17.51
C GLY A 260 -13.33 -11.41 16.18
N THR A 261 -12.14 -11.33 15.59
CA THR A 261 -11.94 -10.74 14.24
C THR A 261 -12.49 -11.68 13.16
N MET A 262 -12.12 -12.97 13.25
CA MET A 262 -12.42 -13.97 12.22
C MET A 262 -13.92 -14.29 12.14
N THR A 263 -14.59 -14.39 13.29
CA THR A 263 -16.01 -14.75 13.38
C THR A 263 -16.95 -13.58 13.09
N ASN A 264 -16.43 -12.36 12.95
CA ASN A 264 -17.23 -11.20 12.58
C ASN A 264 -17.27 -10.94 11.06
N PHE A 265 -16.58 -11.75 10.26
CA PHE A 265 -16.65 -11.69 8.80
C PHE A 265 -18.09 -11.85 8.35
N ALA A 266 -18.58 -10.90 7.56
CA ALA A 266 -19.98 -10.83 7.18
C ALA A 266 -20.14 -10.32 5.74
N ARG A 267 -21.28 -10.65 5.14
CA ARG A 267 -21.69 -10.07 3.87
C ARG A 267 -21.88 -8.56 4.03
N LEU A 268 -21.39 -7.79 3.06
CA LEU A 268 -21.65 -6.36 2.97
C LEU A 268 -22.89 -6.14 2.11
N THR A 269 -23.95 -5.63 2.72
CA THR A 269 -25.25 -5.35 2.08
C THR A 269 -25.62 -3.87 2.08
N ASP A 270 -24.93 -3.05 2.87
CA ASP A 270 -25.18 -1.62 2.96
C ASP A 270 -24.77 -0.90 1.67
N ALA A 271 -25.77 -0.39 0.93
CA ALA A 271 -25.56 0.31 -0.32
C ALA A 271 -24.69 1.56 -0.19
N SER A 272 -24.69 2.23 0.97
CA SER A 272 -23.84 3.40 1.22
C SER A 272 -22.36 3.02 1.31
N LYS A 273 -22.07 1.79 1.76
CA LYS A 273 -20.72 1.25 1.85
C LYS A 273 -20.26 0.58 0.55
N ILE A 274 -21.19 0.10 -0.27
CA ILE A 274 -20.93 -0.50 -1.58
C ILE A 274 -20.68 0.59 -2.64
N ASN A 275 -21.53 1.62 -2.69
CA ASN A 275 -21.50 2.62 -3.77
C ASN A 275 -20.57 3.82 -3.47
N VAL A 276 -19.53 3.58 -2.67
CA VAL A 276 -18.54 4.59 -2.31
C VAL A 276 -17.75 5.03 -3.55
N GLN A 277 -17.57 6.34 -3.69
CA GLN A 277 -16.82 6.92 -4.81
C GLN A 277 -15.37 7.22 -4.38
N PRO A 278 -14.38 6.84 -5.20
CA PRO A 278 -12.99 7.21 -4.95
C PRO A 278 -12.83 8.73 -4.98
N GLN A 279 -11.79 9.23 -4.31
CA GLN A 279 -11.27 10.55 -4.66
C GLN A 279 -10.58 10.46 -6.03
N ARG A 280 -10.65 11.52 -6.81
CA ARG A 280 -9.98 11.64 -8.10
C ARG A 280 -9.15 12.89 -8.15
N VAL A 281 -8.04 12.81 -8.88
CA VAL A 281 -7.34 14.02 -9.35
C VAL A 281 -8.29 14.77 -10.27
N GLN A 282 -8.49 16.05 -10.00
CA GLN A 282 -9.21 16.95 -10.88
C GLN A 282 -8.23 18.03 -11.33
N VAL A 283 -8.07 18.18 -12.65
CA VAL A 283 -7.21 19.21 -13.21
C VAL A 283 -8.03 20.46 -13.51
N ARG A 284 -7.68 21.57 -12.85
CA ARG A 284 -8.42 22.83 -12.90
C ARG A 284 -7.53 23.97 -13.35
N ARG A 285 -8.10 24.94 -14.07
CA ARG A 285 -7.43 26.18 -14.45
C ARG A 285 -7.56 27.22 -13.35
N VAL A 286 -6.43 27.75 -12.88
CA VAL A 286 -6.36 28.84 -11.91
C VAL A 286 -7.23 30.01 -12.40
N PRO A 287 -8.24 30.44 -11.63
CA PRO A 287 -9.22 31.41 -12.11
C PRO A 287 -8.67 32.84 -12.11
N ARG A 288 -7.76 33.15 -11.19
CA ARG A 288 -7.12 34.46 -11.00
C ARG A 288 -5.73 34.28 -10.43
N THR A 289 -4.82 35.17 -10.80
CA THR A 289 -3.46 35.19 -10.24
C THR A 289 -3.51 35.45 -8.74
N GLY A 290 -2.73 34.69 -7.96
CA GLY A 290 -2.63 34.85 -6.51
C GLY A 290 -1.81 33.76 -5.86
N THR A 291 -1.77 33.74 -4.52
CA THR A 291 -1.08 32.65 -3.78
C THR A 291 -1.78 31.31 -4.01
N PHE A 292 -1.03 30.21 -4.00
CA PHE A 292 -1.63 28.88 -4.16
C PHE A 292 -2.70 28.58 -3.12
N ALA A 293 -2.51 29.01 -1.85
CA ALA A 293 -3.54 28.91 -0.82
C ALA A 293 -4.84 29.64 -1.17
N SER A 294 -4.76 30.82 -1.79
CA SER A 294 -5.94 31.58 -2.23
C SER A 294 -6.69 30.88 -3.37
N VAL A 295 -5.95 30.20 -4.25
CA VAL A 295 -6.52 29.40 -5.35
C VAL A 295 -7.21 28.15 -4.79
N LEU A 296 -6.58 27.43 -3.86
CA LEU A 296 -7.20 26.28 -3.20
C LEU A 296 -8.47 26.68 -2.43
N SER A 297 -8.44 27.82 -1.74
CA SER A 297 -9.61 28.37 -1.04
C SER A 297 -10.77 28.67 -1.99
N TYR A 298 -10.47 29.20 -3.19
CA TYR A 298 -11.49 29.44 -4.22
C TYR A 298 -12.20 28.14 -4.63
N TYR A 299 -11.48 27.01 -4.69
CA TYR A 299 -12.07 25.70 -4.96
C TYR A 299 -12.73 25.03 -3.74
N GLY A 300 -12.84 25.73 -2.61
CA GLY A 300 -13.46 25.20 -1.40
C GLY A 300 -12.64 24.10 -0.70
N ILE A 301 -11.32 24.04 -0.96
CA ILE A 301 -10.45 23.08 -0.30
C ILE A 301 -10.30 23.46 1.18
N PRO A 302 -10.56 22.54 2.14
CA PRO A 302 -10.33 22.78 3.56
C PRO A 302 -8.84 23.02 3.87
N GLN A 303 -8.55 23.91 4.81
CA GLN A 303 -7.17 24.25 5.20
C GLN A 303 -6.32 23.02 5.56
N ALA A 304 -6.91 22.03 6.25
CA ALA A 304 -6.24 20.78 6.62
C ALA A 304 -5.73 19.95 5.42
N LYS A 305 -6.26 20.16 4.22
CA LYS A 305 -5.84 19.47 2.99
C LYS A 305 -4.89 20.28 2.11
N MET A 306 -4.67 21.56 2.43
CA MET A 306 -3.94 22.46 1.54
C MET A 306 -2.46 22.07 1.41
N THR A 307 -1.81 21.67 2.51
CA THR A 307 -0.40 21.24 2.49
C THR A 307 -0.19 20.01 1.60
N GLU A 308 -1.08 19.02 1.69
CA GLU A 308 -1.06 17.83 0.83
C GLU A 308 -1.23 18.22 -0.65
N LEU A 309 -2.16 19.11 -0.97
CA LEU A 309 -2.35 19.57 -2.35
C LEU A 309 -1.21 20.47 -2.86
N ALA A 310 -0.54 21.21 -1.99
CA ALA A 310 0.66 21.97 -2.31
C ALA A 310 1.77 21.03 -2.76
N LEU A 311 2.02 19.99 -1.96
CA LEU A 311 2.93 18.91 -2.31
C LEU A 311 2.53 18.20 -3.62
N LEU A 312 1.24 17.87 -3.81
CA LEU A 312 0.73 17.26 -5.04
C LEU A 312 1.04 18.09 -6.29
N ASN A 313 1.08 19.42 -6.15
CA ASN A 313 1.39 20.35 -7.24
C ASN A 313 2.87 20.75 -7.32
N ASN A 314 3.72 20.23 -6.42
CA ASN A 314 5.09 20.69 -6.23
C ASN A 314 5.18 22.22 -6.05
N LEU A 315 4.29 22.78 -5.23
CA LEU A 315 4.19 24.19 -4.89
C LEU A 315 4.21 24.37 -3.38
N GLU A 316 4.60 25.55 -2.92
CA GLU A 316 4.32 26.03 -1.57
C GLU A 316 3.00 26.81 -1.53
N LEU A 317 2.36 26.88 -0.36
CA LEU A 317 1.10 27.62 -0.19
C LEU A 317 1.21 29.12 -0.49
N THR A 318 2.41 29.66 -0.31
CA THR A 318 2.75 31.07 -0.55
C THR A 318 3.13 31.38 -2.00
N ASP A 319 3.37 30.36 -2.83
CA ASP A 319 3.79 30.55 -4.21
C ASP A 319 2.73 31.31 -5.01
N GLN A 320 3.17 32.25 -5.83
CA GLN A 320 2.29 32.94 -6.78
C GLN A 320 2.01 32.04 -7.98
N VAL A 321 0.73 31.89 -8.31
CA VAL A 321 0.25 31.06 -9.41
C VAL A 321 -0.58 31.93 -10.34
N GLU A 322 -0.22 31.94 -11.62
CA GLU A 322 -0.87 32.77 -12.64
C GLU A 322 -2.24 32.23 -13.05
N ALA A 323 -3.14 33.14 -13.44
CA ALA A 323 -4.40 32.78 -14.06
C ALA A 323 -4.20 31.92 -15.31
N GLY A 324 -5.06 30.92 -15.52
CA GLY A 324 -5.03 30.00 -16.65
C GLY A 324 -4.13 28.78 -16.47
N ARG A 325 -3.14 28.82 -15.56
CA ARG A 325 -2.28 27.67 -15.24
C ARG A 325 -3.10 26.48 -14.75
N LEU A 326 -2.79 25.28 -15.23
CA LEU A 326 -3.41 24.05 -14.74
C LEU A 326 -2.79 23.62 -13.41
N ILE A 327 -3.64 23.23 -12.47
CA ILE A 327 -3.29 22.67 -11.17
C ILE A 327 -4.11 21.40 -10.90
N LYS A 328 -3.58 20.54 -10.03
CA LYS A 328 -4.25 19.34 -9.52
C LYS A 328 -4.97 19.68 -8.22
N ILE A 329 -6.24 19.35 -8.11
CA ILE A 329 -6.96 19.28 -6.83
C ILE A 329 -7.53 17.86 -6.67
N VAL A 330 -8.11 17.57 -5.51
CA VAL A 330 -8.68 16.25 -5.22
C VAL A 330 -10.14 16.41 -4.80
N GLY A 331 -11.01 15.63 -5.42
CA GLY A 331 -12.45 15.64 -5.14
C GLY A 331 -13.13 14.31 -5.50
N LYS A 332 -14.39 14.14 -5.08
CA LYS A 332 -15.22 12.99 -5.49
C LYS A 332 -15.71 13.13 -6.92
#